data_AF-A0A965B3P1-F1
#
_entry.id   AF-A0A965B3P1-F1
#
_cell.length_a   1.000
_cell.length_b   1.000
_cell.length_c   1.000
_cell.angle_alpha   90.00
_cell.angle_beta   90.00
_cell.angle_gamma   90.00
#
_symmetry.space_group_name_H-M   'P 1'
#
loop_
_entity.id
_entity.type
_entity.pdbx_description
1 polymer ?
#
loop_
_entity_poly.entity_id
_entity_poly.type
_entity_poly.pdbx_seq_one_letter_code
_entity_poly.pdbx_strand_id
1 'polypeptide(L)'
;SLLKPNGRLVYCTCSLFPDEGECQIEDALARHPNMVALTQAYDALPLSPDHRTEEGGLRITPTLLADQGGVDGFYIAVLHKIA
;
A
#
# COMPACT_ATOMS: atom_id res chain seq x y z
N SER A 1 3.54 -20.78 -1.57
CA SER A 1 3.92 -19.35 -1.40
C SER A 1 5.28 -19.11 -2.03
N LEU A 2 5.40 -18.16 -2.97
CA LEU A 2 6.69 -17.73 -3.53
C LEU A 2 7.49 -16.84 -2.56
N LEU A 3 6.79 -16.17 -1.64
CA LEU A 3 7.40 -15.34 -0.61
C LEU A 3 7.99 -16.20 0.51
N LYS A 4 9.29 -16.03 0.75
CA LYS A 4 10.04 -16.66 1.85
C LYS A 4 9.59 -16.09 3.22
N PRO A 5 9.81 -16.80 4.33
CA PRO A 5 9.65 -16.23 5.68
C PRO A 5 10.46 -14.93 5.82
N ASN A 6 9.90 -13.94 6.52
CA ASN A 6 10.42 -12.57 6.64
C ASN A 6 10.55 -11.81 5.30
N GLY A 7 9.92 -12.32 4.24
CA GLY A 7 9.89 -11.67 2.94
C GLY A 7 8.92 -10.49 2.90
N ARG A 8 9.21 -9.51 2.04
CA ARG A 8 8.33 -8.38 1.75
C ARG A 8 7.70 -8.51 0.37
N LEU A 9 6.43 -8.20 0.25
CA LEU A 9 5.68 -8.13 -1.00
C LEU A 9 5.22 -6.69 -1.22
N VAL A 10 5.45 -6.16 -2.41
CA VAL A 10 4.84 -4.91 -2.84
C VAL A 10 3.66 -5.25 -3.74
N TYR A 11 2.49 -4.73 -3.42
CA TYR A 11 1.32 -4.70 -4.28
C TYR A 11 1.11 -3.27 -4.76
N CYS A 12 0.83 -3.10 -6.05
CA CYS A 12 0.68 -1.79 -6.67
C CYS A 12 -0.28 -1.88 -7.85
N THR A 13 -1.17 -0.89 -7.97
CA THR A 13 -2.07 -0.72 -9.13
C THR A 13 -2.18 0.75 -9.50
N CYS A 14 -2.41 1.03 -10.79
CA CYS A 14 -2.71 2.36 -11.32
C CYS A 14 -4.22 2.68 -11.34
N SER A 15 -4.99 2.00 -10.49
CA SER A 15 -6.41 2.26 -10.29
C SER A 15 -6.64 3.12 -9.04
N LEU A 16 -7.75 3.87 -9.05
CA LEU A 16 -8.26 4.63 -7.92
C LEU A 16 -9.46 3.95 -7.24
N PHE A 17 -9.93 2.81 -7.76
CA PHE A 17 -11.07 2.11 -7.19
C PHE A 17 -10.65 1.26 -5.98
N PRO A 18 -11.36 1.38 -4.83
CA PRO A 18 -11.03 0.61 -3.63
C PRO A 18 -10.99 -0.90 -3.85
N ASP A 19 -11.88 -1.41 -4.71
CA ASP A 19 -11.99 -2.83 -5.07
C ASP A 19 -10.69 -3.40 -5.67
N GLU A 20 -9.88 -2.55 -6.29
CA GLU A 20 -8.59 -2.90 -6.91
C GLU A 20 -7.38 -2.55 -6.02
N GLY A 21 -7.59 -1.84 -4.90
CA GLY A 21 -6.55 -1.38 -3.98
C GLY A 21 -6.76 -1.92 -2.57
N GLU A 22 -7.36 -1.11 -1.71
CA GLU A 22 -7.57 -1.36 -0.28
C GLU A 22 -8.24 -2.72 -0.02
N CYS A 23 -9.34 -3.02 -0.73
CA CYS A 23 -10.09 -4.27 -0.53
C CYS A 23 -9.24 -5.50 -0.87
N GLN A 24 -8.33 -5.42 -1.85
CA GLN A 24 -7.42 -6.53 -2.18
C GLN A 24 -6.45 -6.81 -1.04
N ILE A 25 -6.02 -5.77 -0.33
CA ILE A 25 -5.10 -5.89 0.81
C ILE A 25 -5.81 -6.37 2.05
N GLU A 26 -7.00 -5.85 2.36
CA GLU A 26 -7.85 -6.36 3.43
C GLU A 26 -8.12 -7.87 3.25
N ASP A 27 -8.55 -8.28 2.07
CA ASP A 27 -8.78 -9.68 1.74
C ASP A 27 -7.50 -10.52 1.83
N ALA A 28 -6.35 -9.98 1.43
CA ALA A 28 -5.07 -10.68 1.54
C ALA A 28 -4.67 -10.88 3.00
N LEU A 29 -4.79 -9.86 3.85
CA LEU A 29 -4.49 -9.94 5.27
C LEU A 29 -5.45 -10.89 6.01
N ALA A 30 -6.74 -10.91 5.63
CA ALA A 30 -7.70 -11.85 6.17
C ALA A 30 -7.39 -13.31 5.78
N ARG A 31 -6.93 -13.55 4.53
CA ARG A 31 -6.59 -14.89 4.03
C ARG A 31 -5.23 -15.40 4.54
N HIS A 32 -4.30 -14.51 4.87
CA HIS A 32 -2.93 -14.87 5.25
C HIS A 32 -2.57 -14.29 6.63
N PRO A 33 -2.88 -15.00 7.74
CA PRO A 33 -2.72 -14.47 9.10
C PRO A 33 -1.26 -14.22 9.51
N ASN A 34 -0.28 -14.70 8.73
CA ASN A 34 1.13 -14.40 8.91
C ASN A 34 1.62 -13.24 8.02
N MET A 35 0.73 -12.48 7.40
CA MET A 35 1.09 -11.25 6.70
C MET A 35 0.56 -10.04 7.45
N VAL A 36 1.36 -8.97 7.47
CA VAL A 36 1.00 -7.69 8.06
C VAL A 36 1.40 -6.55 7.13
N ALA A 37 0.67 -5.44 7.15
CA ALA A 37 1.09 -4.23 6.46
C ALA A 37 2.34 -3.64 7.14
N LEU A 38 3.33 -3.24 6.34
CA LEU A 38 4.59 -2.67 6.77
C LEU A 38 4.60 -1.15 6.51
N THR A 39 3.89 -0.40 7.35
CA THR A 39 3.70 1.05 7.18
C THR A 39 4.99 1.85 7.25
N GLN A 40 6.02 1.34 7.94
CA GLN A 40 7.34 1.97 8.03
C GLN A 40 8.06 2.00 6.68
N ALA A 41 7.61 1.22 5.68
CA ALA A 41 8.15 1.28 4.32
C ALA A 41 7.98 2.66 3.68
N TYR A 42 7.07 3.49 4.19
CA TYR A 42 6.75 4.80 3.66
C TYR A 42 7.40 5.96 4.41
N ASP A 43 8.08 5.71 5.54
CA ASP A 43 8.59 6.78 6.41
C ASP A 43 9.65 7.66 5.73
N ALA A 44 10.30 7.15 4.68
CA ALA A 44 11.27 7.90 3.88
C ALA A 44 10.63 8.70 2.73
N LEU A 45 9.32 8.55 2.48
CA LEU A 45 8.64 9.26 1.41
C LEU A 45 8.25 10.68 1.88
N PRO A 46 8.31 11.68 0.98
CA PRO A 46 7.90 13.04 1.29
C PRO A 46 6.37 13.20 1.27
N LEU A 47 5.65 12.28 1.92
CA LEU A 47 4.18 12.22 1.96
C LEU A 47 3.69 12.35 3.41
N SER A 48 2.61 13.12 3.61
CA SER A 48 1.94 13.15 4.92
C SER A 48 1.43 11.74 5.27
N PRO A 49 1.50 11.31 6.54
CA PRO A 49 0.83 10.10 7.02
C PRO A 49 -0.67 10.03 6.69
N ASP A 50 -1.33 11.15 6.43
CA ASP A 50 -2.75 11.21 6.05
C ASP A 50 -3.07 10.51 4.72
N HIS A 51 -2.06 10.22 3.90
CA HIS A 51 -2.22 9.45 2.66
C HIS A 51 -2.23 7.93 2.88
N ARG A 52 -2.04 7.51 4.14
CA ARG A 52 -2.13 6.09 4.51
C ARG A 52 -3.59 5.69 4.61
N THR A 53 -3.87 4.52 4.07
CA THR A 53 -5.19 3.87 4.16
C THR A 53 -5.29 3.07 5.46
N GLU A 54 -6.49 2.69 5.86
CA GLU A 54 -6.75 2.08 7.18
C GLU A 54 -6.02 0.74 7.36
N GLU A 55 -5.95 -0.06 6.30
CA GLU A 55 -5.23 -1.32 6.23
C GLU A 55 -3.70 -1.16 6.09
N GLY A 56 -3.21 0.07 5.98
CA GLY A 56 -1.79 0.41 6.01
C GLY A 56 -1.12 0.51 4.64
N GLY A 57 -1.89 0.68 3.56
CA GLY A 57 -1.38 1.04 2.23
C GLY A 57 -1.21 2.55 2.05
N LEU A 58 -0.97 2.98 0.82
CA LEU A 58 -0.93 4.38 0.39
C LEU A 58 -1.87 4.59 -0.80
N ARG A 59 -2.70 5.63 -0.72
CA ARG A 59 -3.50 6.13 -1.84
C ARG A 59 -2.90 7.43 -2.37
N ILE A 60 -2.41 7.36 -3.59
CA ILE A 60 -1.88 8.49 -4.35
C ILE A 60 -2.99 8.98 -5.27
N THR A 61 -3.49 10.19 -5.04
CA THR A 61 -4.51 10.80 -5.87
C THR A 61 -3.88 11.80 -6.84
N PRO A 62 -4.50 12.08 -8.01
CA PRO A 62 -3.94 13.02 -8.96
C PRO A 62 -3.77 14.46 -8.45
N THR A 63 -4.49 14.82 -7.39
CA THR A 63 -4.39 16.13 -6.73
C THR A 63 -3.17 16.27 -5.83
N LEU A 64 -2.47 15.17 -5.54
CA LEU A 64 -1.25 15.21 -4.75
C LEU A 64 -0.14 15.96 -5.52
N LEU A 65 0.65 16.76 -4.81
CA LEU A 65 1.67 17.64 -5.41
C LEU A 65 1.11 18.58 -6.50
N ALA A 66 -0.13 19.07 -6.35
CA ALA A 66 -0.76 19.97 -7.32
C ALA A 66 0.13 21.19 -7.68
N ASP A 67 0.81 21.78 -6.70
CA ASP A 67 1.73 22.92 -6.89
C ASP A 67 2.99 22.58 -7.72
N GLN A 68 3.26 21.29 -7.94
CA GLN A 68 4.38 20.78 -8.75
C GLN A 68 3.90 20.15 -10.07
N GLY A 69 2.62 20.32 -10.43
CA GLY A 69 2.03 19.77 -11.65
C GLY A 69 1.23 18.48 -11.47
N GLY A 70 1.06 18.02 -10.21
CA GLY A 70 0.32 16.81 -9.90
C GLY A 70 1.13 15.53 -10.10
N VAL A 71 0.49 14.38 -9.85
CA VAL A 71 1.04 13.04 -10.09
C VAL A 71 -0.03 12.12 -10.65
N ASP A 72 0.36 10.95 -11.14
CA ASP A 72 -0.61 9.91 -11.52
C ASP A 72 -1.26 9.27 -10.28
N GLY A 73 -2.48 8.74 -10.49
CA GLY A 73 -3.22 8.01 -9.46
C GLY A 73 -2.69 6.59 -9.27
N PHE A 74 -2.38 6.22 -8.03
CA PHE A 74 -1.87 4.89 -7.69
C PHE A 74 -2.34 4.43 -6.31
N TYR A 75 -2.40 3.12 -6.13
CA TYR A 75 -2.46 2.48 -4.82
C TYR A 75 -1.24 1.58 -4.60
N ILE A 76 -0.63 1.65 -3.41
CA ILE A 76 0.60 0.90 -3.08
C ILE A 76 0.52 0.34 -1.66
N ALA A 77 0.71 -0.96 -1.50
CA ALA A 77 0.83 -1.63 -0.21
C ALA A 77 2.12 -2.45 -0.09
N VAL A 78 2.79 -2.37 1.05
CA VAL A 78 3.93 -3.24 1.38
C VAL A 78 3.52 -4.20 2.48
N LEU A 79 3.52 -5.49 2.18
CA LEU A 79 3.19 -6.55 3.13
C LEU A 79 4.46 -7.28 3.58
N HIS A 80 4.54 -7.61 4.86
CA HIS A 80 5.61 -8.40 5.44
C HIS A 80 5.07 -9.75 5.91
N LYS A 81 5.67 -10.84 5.43
CA LYS A 81 5.34 -12.19 5.89
C LYS A 81 6.15 -12.53 7.13
N ILE A 82 5.49 -12.57 8.27
CA ILE A 82 6.04 -13.02 9.54
C ILE A 82 6.36 -14.52 9.44
N ALA A 83 7.51 -14.90 10.02
CA ALA A 83 7.99 -16.29 10.04
C ALA A 83 7.07 -17.22 10.84
#